data_AF-A0A1F4EZH6-F1
#
_entry.id   AF-A0A1F4EZH6-F1
#
_cell.length_a   1.000
_cell.length_b   1.000
_cell.length_c   1.000
_cell.angle_alpha   90.00
_cell.angle_beta   90.00
_cell.angle_gamma   90.00
#
_symmetry.space_group_name_H-M   'P 1'
#
loop_
_entity.id
_entity.type
_entity.pdbx_description
1 polymer ?
#
loop_
_entity_poly.entity_id
_entity_poly.type
_entity_poly.pdbx_seq_one_letter_code
_entity_poly.pdbx_strand_id
1 'polypeptide(L)' 'MGQVTIYLDDETENKARAAARAEGVPLSKWVAERIRRRAGSEWPEAVRALAGAWPDFPSVEQIRKSKAKDVRRRRV' A
#
# COMPACT_ATOMS: atom_id res chain seq x y z
N MET A 1 -13.42 22.37 -10.36
CA MET A 1 -13.15 21.24 -9.45
C MET A 1 -14.31 20.27 -9.53
N GLY A 2 -14.07 18.96 -9.52
CA GLY A 2 -15.13 17.96 -9.49
C GLY A 2 -15.69 17.79 -8.08
N GLN A 3 -17.01 17.68 -7.96
CA GLN A 3 -17.69 17.31 -6.72
C GLN A 3 -18.17 15.86 -6.85
N VAL A 4 -17.95 15.05 -5.81
CA VAL A 4 -18.42 13.67 -5.75
C VAL A 4 -19.26 13.52 -4.49
N THR A 5 -20.47 12.99 -4.65
CA THR A 5 -21.31 12.54 -3.54
C THR A 5 -21.18 11.02 -3.44
N ILE A 6 -20.80 10.52 -2.28
CA ILE A 6 -20.65 9.08 -2.01
C ILE A 6 -21.54 8.71 -0.83
N TYR A 7 -22.15 7.53 -0.91
CA TYR A 7 -22.83 6.93 0.23
C TYR A 7 -21.81 6.11 1.02
N LEU A 8 -21.77 6.34 2.32
CA LEU A 8 -20.98 5.56 3.28
C LEU A 8 -21.96 5.00 4.31
N ASP A 9 -21.73 3.78 4.76
CA ASP A 9 -22.40 3.29 5.95
C ASP A 9 -21.93 4.06 7.19
N ASP A 10 -22.75 4.04 8.24
CA ASP A 10 -22.49 4.79 9.48
C ASP A 10 -21.14 4.44 10.11
N GLU A 11 -20.72 3.17 10.04
CA GLU A 11 -19.45 2.72 10.61
C GLU A 11 -18.26 3.35 9.86
N THR A 12 -18.30 3.31 8.53
CA THR A 12 -17.28 3.88 7.66
C THR A 12 -17.21 5.40 7.81
N GLU A 13 -18.35 6.09 7.85
CA GLU A 13 -18.40 7.54 8.05
C GLU A 13 -17.79 7.93 9.41
N ASN A 14 -18.15 7.22 10.48
CA ASN A 14 -17.65 7.50 11.82
C ASN A 14 -16.12 7.29 11.91
N LYS A 15 -15.61 6.21 11.31
CA LYS A 15 -14.17 5.95 11.20
C LYS A 15 -13.45 7.07 10.45
N ALA A 16 -13.99 7.50 9.31
CA ALA A 16 -13.39 8.58 8.52
C ALA A 16 -13.36 9.91 9.30
N ARG A 17 -14.45 10.26 9.99
CA ARG A 17 -14.51 11.47 10.83
C ARG A 17 -13.54 11.41 12.00
N ALA A 18 -13.43 10.27 12.67
CA ALA A 18 -12.49 10.08 13.78
C ALA A 18 -11.03 10.23 13.31
N ALA A 19 -10.67 9.60 12.19
CA ALA A 19 -9.33 9.70 11.61
C ALA A 19 -9.00 11.14 11.17
N ALA A 20 -9.93 11.81 10.48
CA ALA A 20 -9.74 13.20 10.06
C ALA A 20 -9.52 14.15 11.27
N ARG A 21 -10.28 13.95 12.36
CA ARG A 21 -10.10 14.70 13.61
C ARG A 21 -8.75 14.43 14.27
N ALA A 22 -8.34 13.16 14.35
CA ALA A 22 -7.04 12.78 14.92
C ALA A 22 -5.87 13.37 14.12
N GLU A 23 -6.00 13.49 12.80
CA GLU A 23 -5.02 14.11 11.91
C GLU A 23 -5.16 15.66 11.83
N GLY A 24 -6.15 16.26 12.51
CA GLY A 24 -6.36 17.71 12.54
C GLY A 24 -6.77 18.34 11.19
N VAL A 25 -7.38 17.56 10.30
CA VAL A 25 -7.76 18.01 8.94
C VAL A 25 -9.26 17.87 8.68
N PRO A 26 -9.86 18.72 7.81
CA PRO A 26 -11.26 18.54 7.41
C PRO A 26 -11.49 17.19 6.71
N LEU A 27 -12.69 16.61 6.92
CA LEU A 27 -13.05 15.30 6.34
C LEU A 27 -12.87 15.26 4.81
N SER A 28 -13.28 16.31 4.10
CA SER A 28 -13.13 16.39 2.65
C SER A 28 -11.66 16.32 2.20
N LYS A 29 -10.77 17.03 2.89
CA LYS A 29 -9.32 16.98 2.66
C LYS A 29 -8.77 15.59 2.96
N TRP A 30 -9.17 15.01 4.09
CA TRP A 30 -8.75 13.67 4.52
C TRP A 30 -9.14 12.60 3.47
N VAL A 31 -10.40 12.60 3.01
CA VAL A 31 -10.88 11.67 1.97
C VAL A 31 -10.12 11.87 0.66
N ALA A 32 -9.93 13.11 0.21
CA ALA A 32 -9.23 13.39 -1.04
C ALA A 32 -7.75 12.94 -1.01
N GLU A 33 -7.06 13.10 0.12
CA GLU A 33 -5.69 12.60 0.31
C GLU A 33 -5.63 11.06 0.28
N ARG A 34 -6.61 10.38 0.89
CA ARG A 34 -6.66 8.91 0.87
C ARG A 34 -6.94 8.36 -0.52
N ILE A 35 -7.84 8.99 -1.29
CA ILE A 35 -8.06 8.64 -2.69
C ILE A 35 -6.77 8.82 -3.49
N ARG A 36 -6.07 9.96 -3.36
CA ARG A 36 -4.78 10.21 -4.04
C ARG A 36 -3.74 9.14 -3.72
N ARG A 37 -3.56 8.81 -2.43
CA ARG A 37 -2.62 7.78 -2.01
C ARG A 37 -2.98 6.39 -2.51
N ARG A 38 -4.27 6.04 -2.56
CA ARG A 38 -4.73 4.70 -2.95
C ARG A 38 -4.83 4.50 -4.46
N ALA A 39 -5.12 5.56 -5.20
CA ALA A 39 -5.18 5.60 -6.66
C ALA A 39 -3.79 5.68 -7.30
N GLY A 40 -2.76 6.03 -6.51
CA GLY A 40 -1.37 5.91 -6.95
C GLY A 40 -1.05 4.48 -7.38
N SER A 41 -0.52 4.34 -8.59
CA SER A 41 -0.02 3.07 -9.14
C SER A 41 1.42 2.78 -8.75
N GLU A 42 2.06 3.69 -8.02
CA GLU A 42 3.46 3.60 -7.64
C GLU A 42 3.62 3.04 -6.23
N TRP A 43 4.68 2.26 -6.04
CA TRP A 43 5.12 1.86 -4.70
C TRP A 43 5.50 3.09 -3.88
N PRO A 44 5.23 3.10 -2.56
CA PRO A 44 5.73 4.14 -1.67
C PRO A 44 7.25 4.28 -1.81
N GLU A 45 7.77 5.50 -1.63
CA GLU A 45 9.21 5.76 -1.78
C GLU A 45 10.07 4.87 -0.89
N ALA A 46 9.64 4.66 0.36
CA ALA A 46 10.30 3.75 1.28
C ALA A 46 10.41 2.31 0.75
N VAL A 47 9.47 1.87 -0.09
CA VAL A 47 9.53 0.54 -0.73
C VAL A 47 10.43 0.58 -1.97
N ARG A 48 10.36 1.64 -2.78
CA ARG A 48 11.25 1.80 -3.95
C ARG A 48 12.71 1.86 -3.55
N ALA A 49 13.03 2.56 -2.46
CA ALA A 49 14.38 2.69 -1.92
C ALA A 49 14.99 1.36 -1.45
N LEU A 50 14.18 0.32 -1.23
CA LEU A 50 14.69 -1.01 -0.86
C LEU A 50 15.24 -1.80 -2.05
N ALA A 51 14.96 -1.39 -3.28
CA ALA A 51 15.50 -2.07 -4.46
C ALA A 51 17.03 -1.95 -4.48
N GLY A 52 17.72 -3.08 -4.29
CA GLY A 52 19.18 -3.13 -4.23
C GLY A 52 19.79 -2.68 -2.89
N ALA A 53 18.97 -2.45 -1.86
CA ALA A 53 19.45 -2.03 -0.54
C ALA A 53 20.12 -3.17 0.26
N TRP A 54 19.93 -4.43 -0.15
CA TRP A 54 20.56 -5.58 0.50
C TRP A 54 22.00 -5.76 0.00
N PRO A 55 23.02 -5.52 0.85
CA PRO A 55 24.42 -5.57 0.45
C PRO A 55 24.90 -7.00 0.13
N ASP A 56 24.22 -8.01 0.69
CA ASP A 56 24.51 -9.43 0.56
C ASP A 56 23.55 -10.16 -0.38
N PHE A 57 22.77 -9.43 -1.18
CA PHE A 57 21.83 -10.03 -2.11
C PHE A 57 22.57 -10.84 -3.20
N PRO A 58 22.21 -12.12 -3.43
CA PRO A 58 22.91 -12.95 -4.40
C PRO A 58 22.72 -12.44 -5.83
N SER A 59 23.75 -12.59 -6.65
CA SER A 59 23.69 -12.26 -8.08
C SER A 59 22.67 -13.13 -8.81
N VAL A 60 22.18 -12.65 -9.96
CA VAL A 60 21.25 -13.40 -10.82
C VAL A 60 21.83 -14.77 -11.20
N GLU A 61 23.14 -14.86 -11.40
CA GLU A 61 23.84 -16.10 -11.72
C GLU A 61 23.86 -17.05 -10.52
N GLN A 62 24.11 -16.54 -9.31
CA GLN A 62 24.05 -17.32 -8.07
C GLN A 62 22.65 -17.87 -7.81
N ILE A 63 21.61 -17.05 -8.01
CA ILE A 63 20.20 -17.47 -7.88
C ILE A 63 19.85 -18.56 -8.90
N ARG A 64 20.29 -18.41 -10.15
CA ARG A 64 19.98 -19.37 -11.22
C ARG A 64 20.79 -20.67 -11.13
N LYS A 65 21.90 -20.68 -10.39
CA LYS A 65 22.79 -21.85 -10.24
C LYS A 65 22.11 -23.02 -9.52
N SER A 66 21.17 -22.74 -8.61
CA SER A 66 20.38 -23.77 -7.94
C SER A 66 18.89 -23.58 -8.24
N LYS A 67 18.37 -24.38 -9.18
CA LYS A 67 16.92 -24.62 -9.22
C LYS A 67 16.58 -25.48 -8.00
N ALA A 68 16.16 -24.85 -6.91
CA ALA A 68 15.62 -25.58 -5.77
C ALA A 68 14.48 -26.48 -6.26
N LYS A 69 14.43 -27.73 -5.79
CA LYS A 69 13.37 -28.66 -6.16
C LYS A 69 12.07 -28.14 -5.57
N ASP A 70 11.05 -27.93 -6.39
CA ASP A 70 9.74 -27.48 -5.93
C ASP A 70 9.24 -28.38 -4.81
N VAL A 71 8.91 -27.78 -3.66
CA VAL A 71 8.30 -28.50 -2.55
C VAL A 71 6.80 -28.60 -2.78
N ARG A 72 6.20 -29.73 -2.38
CA ARG A 72 4.77 -29.97 -2.55
C ARG A 72 4.00 -28.88 -1.78
N ARG A 73 3.17 -28.11 -2.49
CA ARG A 73 2.31 -27.09 -1.86
C ARG A 73 1.46 -27.77 -0.79
N ARG A 74 1.59 -27.34 0.46
CA ARG A 74 0.78 -27.85 1.58
C ARG A 74 -0.67 -27.45 1.29
N ARG A 75 -1.54 -28.44 1.08
CA ARG A 75 -2.98 -28.22 1.16
C ARG A 75 -3.33 -28.00 2.62
N VAL A 76 -3.92 -26.84 2.90
CA VAL A 76 -4.58 -26.52 4.18
C VAL A 76 -6.04 -26.91 4.03
#